data_AF-A0AB35K7Z9-F1
#
_entry.id   AF-A0AB35K7Z9-F1
#
_cell.length_a   1.000
_cell.length_b   1.000
_cell.length_c   1.000
_cell.angle_alpha   90.00
_cell.angle_beta   90.00
_cell.angle_gamma   90.00
#
_symmetry.space_group_name_H-M   'P 1'
#
loop_
_entity.id
_entity.type
_entity.pdbx_description
1 polymer ?
#
loop_
_entity_poly.entity_id
_entity_poly.type
_entity_poly.pdbx_seq_one_letter_code
_entity_poly.pdbx_strand_id
1 'polypeptide(L)'
;MFDNFKNRYSRRLKARNQEGDLIEFQFFSQYKPEEHAQKIEDIWTYDLIRLEGYPQPIRFLWGNQSFHHPVSKKEYSIIYGEEN
;
A
#
# COMPACT_ATOMS: atom_id res chain seq x y z
N MET A 1 1.14 16.62 -6.19
CA MET A 1 2.13 16.91 -5.15
C MET A 1 1.48 16.51 -3.82
N PHE A 2 1.96 15.46 -3.17
CA PHE A 2 1.41 14.94 -1.90
C PHE A 2 2.01 15.72 -0.72
N ASP A 3 2.13 17.05 -0.83
CA ASP A 3 3.02 17.86 0.03
C ASP A 3 2.70 17.83 1.52
N ASN A 4 1.49 17.42 1.89
CA ASN A 4 1.06 17.33 3.28
C ASN A 4 1.03 15.89 3.83
N PHE A 5 1.49 14.89 3.07
CA PHE A 5 1.52 13.51 3.56
C PHE A 5 2.64 13.31 4.59
N LYS A 6 2.28 13.10 5.86
CA LYS A 6 3.24 12.81 6.93
C LYS A 6 3.43 11.31 7.07
N ASN A 7 4.49 10.76 6.48
CA ASN A 7 4.83 9.35 6.63
C ASN A 7 5.22 9.04 8.09
N ARG A 8 4.30 8.43 8.85
CA ARG A 8 4.52 7.99 10.26
C ARG A 8 4.71 6.49 10.40
N TYR A 9 4.29 5.73 9.39
CA TYR A 9 4.43 4.29 9.33
C TYR A 9 4.73 3.83 7.91
N SER A 10 5.73 2.97 7.76
CA SER A 10 6.06 2.37 6.46
C SER A 10 6.45 0.91 6.62
N ARG A 11 6.00 0.06 5.70
CA ARG A 11 6.32 -1.38 5.70
C ARG A 11 6.53 -1.88 4.27
N ARG A 12 7.48 -2.79 4.10
CA ARG A 12 7.61 -3.54 2.84
C ARG A 12 6.58 -4.66 2.81
N LEU A 13 5.83 -4.73 1.72
CA LEU A 13 4.82 -5.74 1.49
C LEU A 13 5.10 -6.47 0.19
N LYS A 14 4.53 -7.67 0.09
CA LYS A 14 4.54 -8.46 -1.13
C LYS A 14 3.13 -8.56 -1.67
N ALA A 15 3.00 -8.67 -2.98
CA ALA A 15 1.74 -9.03 -3.61
C ALA A 15 1.96 -10.03 -4.75
N ARG A 16 0.92 -10.82 -5.03
CA ARG A 16 0.96 -11.88 -6.04
C ARG A 16 -0.22 -11.75 -7.01
N ASN A 17 0.02 -11.90 -8.31
CA ASN A 17 -1.05 -11.96 -9.30
C ASN A 17 -1.55 -13.40 -9.53
N GLN A 18 -2.54 -13.58 -10.40
CA GLN A 18 -3.10 -14.90 -10.74
C GLN A 18 -2.12 -15.82 -11.48
N GLU A 19 -1.11 -15.26 -12.15
CA GLU A 19 -0.07 -16.01 -12.87
C GLU A 19 1.04 -16.50 -11.93
N GLY A 20 1.05 -16.05 -10.67
CA GLY A 20 2.05 -16.40 -9.67
C GLY A 20 3.21 -15.41 -9.58
N ASP A 21 3.21 -14.32 -10.34
CA ASP A 21 4.24 -13.28 -10.26
C ASP A 21 4.18 -12.60 -8.89
N LEU A 22 5.33 -12.55 -8.22
CA LEU A 22 5.51 -11.84 -6.95
C LEU A 22 6.16 -10.48 -7.19
N ILE A 23 5.63 -9.46 -6.55
CA ILE A 23 6.23 -8.12 -6.51
C ILE A 23 6.39 -7.67 -5.07
N GLU A 24 7.44 -6.90 -4.82
CA GLU A 24 7.66 -6.20 -3.56
C GLU A 24 7.33 -4.71 -3.74
N PHE A 25 6.74 -4.10 -2.72
CA PHE A 25 6.41 -2.68 -2.73
C PHE A 25 6.49 -2.08 -1.34
N GLN A 26 6.69 -0.76 -1.30
CA GLN A 26 6.75 -0.01 -0.06
C GLN A 26 5.40 0.63 0.24
N PHE A 27 4.79 0.26 1.35
CA PHE A 27 3.60 0.90 1.90
C PHE A 27 3.98 2.05 2.84
N PHE A 28 3.15 3.10 2.84
CA PHE A 28 3.28 4.29 3.68
C PHE A 28 1.91 4.72 4.22
N SER A 29 1.86 5.08 5.49
CA SER A 29 0.66 5.55 6.19
C SER A 29 0.99 6.72 7.12
N GLN A 30 0.00 7.59 7.35
CA GLN A 30 0.06 8.63 8.38
C GLN A 30 -0.31 8.13 9.78
N TYR A 31 -0.83 6.90 9.85
CA TYR A 31 -1.28 6.24 11.06
C TYR A 31 -0.49 4.94 11.24
N LYS A 32 -0.07 4.68 12.47
CA LYS A 32 0.45 3.37 12.84
C LYS A 32 -0.69 2.35 12.92
N PRO A 33 -0.40 1.03 12.88
CA PRO A 33 -1.42 -0.01 13.01
C PRO A 33 -2.29 0.15 14.28
N GLU A 34 -1.72 0.64 15.38
CA GLU A 34 -2.44 0.83 16.64
C GLU A 34 -3.44 2.01 16.59
N GLU A 35 -3.26 2.93 15.63
CA GLU A 35 -4.10 4.13 15.44
C GLU A 35 -5.25 3.89 14.44
N HIS A 36 -5.57 2.62 14.14
CA HIS A 36 -6.60 2.24 13.15
C HIS A 36 -7.98 2.87 13.41
N ALA A 37 -8.38 3.00 14.68
CA ALA A 37 -9.65 3.62 15.05
C ALA A 37 -9.71 5.10 14.62
N GLN A 38 -8.64 5.86 14.85
CA GLN A 38 -8.55 7.27 14.46
C GLN A 38 -8.54 7.43 12.93
N LYS A 39 -7.93 6.48 12.23
CA LYS A 39 -7.88 6.47 10.77
C LYS A 39 -9.26 6.26 10.14
N ILE A 40 -10.12 5.42 10.72
CA ILE A 40 -11.48 5.20 10.20
C ILE A 40 -12.31 6.49 10.28
N GLU A 41 -12.09 7.31 11.30
CA GLU A 41 -12.80 8.57 11.48
C GLU A 41 -12.32 9.67 10.52
N ASP A 42 -11.08 9.58 10.04
CA ASP A 42 -10.51 10.54 9.09
C ASP A 42 -10.80 10.15 7.63
N ILE A 43 -11.96 10.61 7.13
CA ILE A 43 -12.49 10.37 5.78
C ILE A 43 -11.51 10.80 4.66
N TRP A 44 -10.57 11.70 4.96
CA TRP A 44 -9.61 12.24 3.97
C TRP A 44 -8.24 11.57 4.02
N THR A 45 -8.03 10.66 4.96
CA THR A 45 -6.77 9.93 5.06
C THR A 45 -6.68 8.84 4.02
N TYR A 46 -5.59 8.85 3.26
CA TYR A 46 -5.21 7.81 2.32
C TYR A 46 -3.84 7.27 2.70
N ASP A 47 -3.60 6.00 2.38
CA ASP A 47 -2.25 5.43 2.37
C ASP A 47 -1.65 5.52 0.98
N LEU A 48 -0.37 5.24 0.90
CA LEU A 48 0.36 5.21 -0.35
C LEU A 48 1.13 3.90 -0.48
N ILE A 49 1.18 3.38 -1.70
CA ILE A 49 2.14 2.34 -2.09
C ILE A 49 3.09 2.88 -3.14
N ARG A 50 4.34 2.45 -3.09
CA ARG A 50 5.35 2.71 -4.11
C ARG A 50 5.85 1.39 -4.66
N LEU A 51 5.67 1.22 -5.96
CA LEU A 51 6.13 0.05 -6.69
C LEU A 51 7.54 0.32 -7.23
N GLU A 52 8.37 -0.72 -7.28
CA GLU A 52 9.67 -0.64 -7.93
C GLU A 52 9.50 -0.34 -9.43
N GLY A 53 10.34 0.54 -9.98
CA GLY A 53 10.26 0.94 -11.39
C GLY A 53 9.07 1.83 -11.76
N TYR A 54 8.17 2.17 -10.83
CA TYR A 54 7.08 3.13 -11.05
C TYR A 54 7.34 4.46 -10.31
N PRO A 55 7.44 5.60 -11.02
CA PRO A 55 7.94 6.84 -10.43
C PRO A 55 6.95 7.52 -9.46
N GLN A 56 5.66 7.21 -9.55
CA GLN A 56 4.63 7.89 -8.76
C GLN A 56 4.08 6.98 -7.65
N PRO A 57 3.88 7.49 -6.43
CA PRO A 57 3.16 6.73 -5.42
C PRO A 57 1.67 6.60 -5.81
N ILE A 58 1.07 5.48 -5.45
CA ILE A 58 -0.32 5.14 -5.76
C ILE A 58 -1.13 5.22 -4.47
N ARG A 59 -2.31 5.84 -4.53
CA ARG A 59 -3.24 5.83 -3.40
C ARG A 59 -3.68 4.41 -3.10
N PHE A 60 -3.63 4.06 -1.84
CA PHE A 60 -3.94 2.75 -1.35
C PHE A 60 -4.65 2.87 -0.01
N LEU A 61 -5.39 1.84 0.39
CA LEU A 61 -6.00 1.77 1.71
C LEU A 61 -5.57 0.46 2.34
N TRP A 62 -4.94 0.55 3.50
CA TRP A 62 -4.58 -0.58 4.33
C TRP A 62 -5.80 -1.47 4.59
N GLY A 63 -5.63 -2.77 4.40
CA GLY A 63 -6.71 -3.74 4.48
C GLY A 63 -7.37 -4.05 3.13
N ASN A 64 -7.11 -3.27 2.07
CA ASN A 64 -7.51 -3.67 0.72
C ASN A 64 -6.83 -4.99 0.34
N GLN A 65 -7.58 -5.92 -0.23
CA GLN A 65 -7.06 -7.25 -0.57
C GLN A 65 -6.20 -7.25 -1.83
N SER A 66 -6.44 -6.33 -2.76
CA SER A 66 -5.74 -6.26 -4.04
C SER A 66 -5.53 -4.82 -4.53
N PHE A 67 -4.67 -4.66 -5.53
CA PHE A 67 -4.57 -3.45 -6.34
C PHE A 67 -4.23 -3.79 -7.81
N HIS A 68 -4.56 -2.87 -8.72
CA HIS A 68 -4.18 -2.98 -10.13
C HIS A 68 -2.82 -2.32 -10.36
N HIS A 69 -1.87 -3.08 -10.89
CA HIS A 69 -0.54 -2.54 -11.21
C HIS A 69 -0.64 -1.55 -12.38
N PRO A 70 -0.14 -0.31 -12.25
CA PRO A 70 -0.37 0.75 -13.23
C PRO A 70 0.30 0.48 -14.60
N VAL A 71 1.42 -0.25 -14.60
CA VAL A 71 2.15 -0.63 -15.83
C VAL A 71 1.60 -1.91 -16.45
N SER A 72 1.70 -3.07 -15.77
CA SER A 72 1.27 -4.36 -16.31
C SER A 72 -0.25 -4.53 -16.41
N LYS A 73 -1.05 -3.65 -15.80
CA LYS A 73 -2.53 -3.73 -15.72
C LYS A 73 -3.09 -4.98 -15.06
N LYS A 74 -2.22 -5.83 -14.48
CA LYS A 74 -2.61 -7.02 -13.74
C LYS A 74 -3.07 -6.66 -12.33
N GLU A 75 -4.02 -7.44 -11.82
CA GLU A 75 -4.40 -7.38 -10.41
C GLU A 75 -3.40 -8.17 -9.56
N TYR A 76 -2.98 -7.59 -8.45
CA TYR A 76 -2.11 -8.20 -7.47
C TYR A 76 -2.80 -8.24 -6.11
N SER A 77 -2.88 -9.43 -5.52
CA SER A 77 -3.40 -9.65 -4.17
C SER A 77 -2.29 -9.49 -3.14
N ILE A 78 -2.54 -8.71 -2.10
CA ILE A 78 -1.54 -8.30 -1.11
C ILE A 78 -1.39 -9.36 -0.03
N ILE A 79 -0.13 -9.60 0.36
CA ILE A 79 0.25 -10.51 1.42
C ILE A 79 0.63 -9.66 2.64
N TYR A 80 -0.30 -9.55 3.58
CA TYR A 80 -0.14 -8.74 4.81
C TYR A 80 0.69 -9.41 5.91
N GLY A 81 1.03 -10.69 5.75
CA GLY A 81 1.80 -11.45 6.73
C GLY A 81 2.70 -12.51 6.09
N GLU A 82 4.00 -12.26 6.17
CA GLU A 82 5.06 -13.25 6.42
C GLU A 82 6.15 -12.49 7.21
N GLU A 83 5.95 -12.33 8.51
CA GLU A 83 7.06 -12.19 9.45
C GLU A 83 7.45 -13.61 9.85
N ASN A 84 8.61 -14.06 9.38
CA ASN A 84 9.36 -15.09 10.07
C ASN A 84 10.22 -14.39 11.13
#